data_AF-X0W5I3-F1
#
_entry.id   AF-X0W5I3-F1
#
_cell.length_a   1.000
_cell.length_b   1.000
_cell.length_c   1.000
_cell.angle_alpha   90.00
_cell.angle_beta   90.00
_cell.angle_gamma   90.00
#
_symmetry.space_group_name_H-M   'P 1'
#
loop_
_entity.id
_entity.type
_entity.pdbx_description
1 polymer ?
#
loop_
_entity_poly.entity_id
_entity_poly.type
_entity_poly.pdbx_seq_one_letter_code
_entity_poly.pdbx_strand_id
1 'polypeptide(L)'
;YYCKLITEEYAADRLQDSYSEPELLSRALSNILDREYSKGLLDSELLPPATVIEVLQDLAAEDSVRDFAGFNRAIIKDYTDIVLPTDLDSQVLDKLSTNMVQLALFREGIATGHVRFAQEILEHYLLGERLYRNFRTSDSAFLREISDRAIPADWVTLKTVIARLNDDDIQRLLQWLQRPDILNTAFRNILQILAFCVRDPAALRRVVPEGRSISGVKFRQLDLQGISFRRCDLTDVEFDECQLQDTKFEGAILNRTAFFLR
;
A
#
# COMPACT_ATOMS: atom_id res chain seq x y z
N TYR A 1 18.74 7.33 2.26
CA TYR A 1 19.45 6.36 1.38
C TYR A 1 18.76 6.27 0.02
N TYR A 2 17.42 6.12 -0.06
CA TYR A 2 16.62 6.18 -1.30
C TYR A 2 16.87 7.41 -2.17
N CYS A 3 16.74 8.64 -1.64
CA CYS A 3 16.98 9.84 -2.45
C CYS A 3 18.42 9.90 -2.98
N LYS A 4 19.40 9.42 -2.19
CA LYS A 4 20.80 9.31 -2.62
C LYS A 4 20.95 8.30 -3.74
N LEU A 5 20.31 7.13 -3.62
CA LEU A 5 20.32 6.08 -4.65
C LEU A 5 19.68 6.55 -5.95
N ILE A 6 18.53 7.24 -5.90
CA ILE A 6 17.90 7.84 -7.09
C ILE A 6 18.82 8.89 -7.72
N THR A 7 19.46 9.71 -6.90
CA THR A 7 20.40 10.73 -7.39
C THR A 7 21.62 10.07 -8.06
N GLU A 8 22.15 8.99 -7.49
CA GLU A 8 23.25 8.20 -8.07
C GLU A 8 22.85 7.53 -9.39
N GLU A 9 21.62 7.00 -9.49
CA GLU A 9 21.09 6.39 -10.71
C GLU A 9 20.80 7.42 -11.81
N TYR A 10 20.26 8.59 -11.45
CA TYR A 10 20.06 9.72 -12.37
C TYR A 10 21.41 10.23 -12.90
N ALA A 11 22.38 10.45 -12.01
CA ALA A 11 23.72 10.92 -12.38
C ALA A 11 24.48 9.92 -13.27
N ALA A 12 24.08 8.65 -13.25
CA ALA A 12 24.67 7.61 -14.08
C ALA A 12 23.88 7.29 -15.36
N ASP A 13 22.89 8.13 -15.72
CA ASP A 13 22.05 7.98 -16.91
C ASP A 13 21.29 6.63 -16.98
N ARG A 14 21.01 6.05 -15.79
CA ARG A 14 20.31 4.77 -15.63
C ARG A 14 18.82 4.91 -15.34
N LEU A 15 18.32 6.15 -15.23
CA LEU A 15 16.91 6.46 -15.07
C LEU A 15 16.35 7.04 -16.37
N GLN A 16 15.19 6.53 -16.80
CA GLN A 16 14.41 7.13 -17.88
C GLN A 16 13.44 8.16 -17.30
N ASP A 17 13.15 9.23 -18.04
CA ASP A 17 12.24 10.30 -17.60
C ASP A 17 10.80 9.82 -17.30
N SER A 18 10.44 8.61 -17.73
CA SER A 18 9.08 8.06 -17.63
C SER A 18 8.81 7.21 -16.38
N TYR A 19 9.77 7.04 -15.47
CA TYR A 19 9.56 6.19 -14.30
C TYR A 19 8.50 6.77 -13.35
N SER A 20 7.50 5.96 -13.02
CA SER A 20 6.55 6.21 -11.94
C SER A 20 7.19 6.01 -10.57
N GLU A 21 6.61 6.63 -9.54
CA GLU A 21 7.08 6.51 -8.15
C GLU A 21 7.20 5.04 -7.67
N PRO A 22 6.22 4.13 -7.92
CA PRO A 22 6.37 2.71 -7.59
C PRO A 22 7.51 2.00 -8.34
N GLU A 23 7.79 2.36 -9.60
CA GLU A 23 8.91 1.76 -10.36
C GLU A 23 10.27 2.19 -9.79
N LEU A 24 10.40 3.45 -9.38
CA LEU A 24 11.61 3.94 -8.69
C LEU A 24 11.83 3.22 -7.36
N LEU A 25 10.76 2.98 -6.60
CA LEU A 25 10.82 2.25 -5.33
C LEU A 25 11.15 0.77 -5.54
N SER A 26 10.56 0.14 -6.56
CA SER A 26 10.90 -1.22 -6.99
C SER A 26 12.40 -1.35 -7.30
N ARG A 27 12.93 -0.45 -8.13
CA ARG A 27 14.35 -0.42 -8.49
C ARG A 27 15.24 -0.18 -7.28
N ALA A 28 14.82 0.71 -6.38
CA ALA A 28 15.56 0.99 -5.15
C ALA A 28 15.64 -0.24 -4.23
N LEU A 29 14.53 -0.97 -4.08
CA LEU A 29 14.47 -2.22 -3.34
C LEU A 29 15.38 -3.28 -3.97
N SER A 30 15.29 -3.49 -5.28
CA SER A 30 16.15 -4.43 -6.01
C SER A 30 17.63 -4.10 -5.81
N ASN A 31 18.02 -2.84 -5.98
CA ASN A 31 19.41 -2.41 -5.77
C ASN A 31 19.91 -2.63 -4.33
N ILE A 32 19.04 -2.54 -3.33
CA ILE A 32 19.40 -2.87 -1.94
C ILE A 32 19.64 -4.37 -1.83
N LEU A 33 18.70 -5.19 -2.30
CA LEU A 33 18.80 -6.65 -2.22
C LEU A 33 20.01 -7.18 -2.99
N ASP A 34 20.25 -6.69 -4.21
CA ASP A 34 21.40 -7.07 -5.04
C ASP A 34 22.73 -6.81 -4.32
N ARG A 35 22.83 -5.71 -3.57
CA ARG A 35 24.01 -5.41 -2.74
C ARG A 35 24.15 -6.40 -1.58
N GLU A 36 23.05 -6.84 -0.97
CA GLU A 36 23.09 -7.83 0.13
C GLU A 36 23.44 -9.24 -0.37
N TYR A 37 22.94 -9.65 -1.54
CA TYR A 37 23.38 -10.89 -2.21
C TYR A 37 24.85 -10.82 -2.63
N SER A 38 25.29 -9.70 -3.22
CA SER A 38 26.69 -9.52 -3.66
C SER A 38 27.70 -9.58 -2.52
N LYS A 39 27.30 -9.21 -1.30
CA LYS A 39 28.13 -9.33 -0.08
C LYS A 39 28.11 -10.73 0.55
N GLY A 40 27.27 -11.64 0.04
CA GLY A 40 27.04 -12.97 0.63
C GLY A 40 26.25 -12.93 1.94
N LEU A 41 25.53 -11.84 2.22
CA LEU A 41 24.62 -11.77 3.37
C LEU A 41 23.39 -12.65 3.11
N LEU A 42 22.88 -12.65 1.88
CA LEU A 42 21.79 -13.53 1.46
C LEU A 42 22.31 -14.61 0.50
N ASP A 43 21.67 -15.78 0.55
CA ASP A 43 21.95 -16.90 -0.35
C ASP A 43 20.78 -17.02 -1.34
N SER A 44 21.04 -16.81 -2.64
CA SER A 44 19.99 -16.80 -3.66
C SER A 44 19.40 -18.17 -3.99
N GLU A 45 20.08 -19.27 -3.62
CA GLU A 45 19.57 -20.62 -3.80
C GLU A 45 18.59 -20.98 -2.68
N LEU A 46 18.91 -20.62 -1.44
CA LEU A 46 18.08 -20.91 -0.27
C LEU A 46 16.99 -19.86 -0.02
N LEU A 47 17.27 -18.59 -0.33
CA LEU A 47 16.37 -17.45 -0.21
C LEU A 47 16.40 -16.65 -1.51
N PRO A 48 15.60 -17.02 -2.53
CA PRO A 48 15.51 -16.27 -3.76
C PRO A 48 14.99 -14.83 -3.53
N PRO A 49 15.34 -13.85 -4.39
CA PRO A 49 14.89 -12.47 -4.24
C PRO A 49 13.36 -12.30 -4.10
N ALA A 50 12.58 -13.07 -4.85
CA ALA A 50 11.12 -13.04 -4.78
C ALA A 50 10.61 -13.45 -3.38
N THR A 51 11.18 -14.50 -2.81
CA THR A 51 10.85 -14.99 -1.46
C THR A 51 11.19 -13.97 -0.38
N VAL A 52 12.37 -13.32 -0.49
CA VAL A 52 12.73 -12.23 0.43
C VAL A 52 11.76 -11.06 0.31
N ILE A 53 11.36 -10.69 -0.91
CA ILE A 53 10.36 -9.63 -1.12
C ILE A 53 9.01 -10.01 -0.52
N GLU A 54 8.56 -11.27 -0.65
CA GLU A 54 7.31 -11.74 -0.02
C GLU A 54 7.36 -11.65 1.51
N VAL A 55 8.47 -12.03 2.13
CA VAL A 55 8.66 -11.86 3.59
C VAL A 55 8.62 -10.38 3.98
N LEU A 56 9.29 -9.51 3.21
CA LEU A 56 9.29 -8.07 3.48
C LEU A 56 7.89 -7.44 3.32
N GLN A 57 7.11 -7.92 2.34
CA GLN A 57 5.71 -7.55 2.17
C GLN A 57 4.86 -7.95 3.38
N ASP A 58 5.05 -9.16 3.90
CA ASP A 58 4.33 -9.67 5.06
C ASP A 58 4.70 -8.88 6.33
N LEU A 59 5.98 -8.55 6.51
CA LEU A 59 6.44 -7.71 7.61
C LEU A 59 5.90 -6.28 7.53
N ALA A 60 5.76 -5.70 6.34
CA ALA A 60 5.14 -4.38 6.16
C ALA A 60 3.64 -4.39 6.52
N ALA A 61 2.93 -5.48 6.22
CA ALA A 61 1.54 -5.66 6.67
C ALA A 61 1.45 -5.84 8.20
N GLU A 62 2.39 -6.58 8.78
CA GLU A 62 2.50 -6.77 10.24
C GLU A 62 2.71 -5.42 10.97
N ASP A 63 3.58 -4.55 10.46
CA ASP A 63 3.83 -3.24 11.11
C ASP A 63 2.70 -2.23 10.86
N SER A 64 2.00 -2.34 9.72
CA SER A 64 0.87 -1.45 9.37
C SER A 64 -0.24 -1.45 10.42
N VAL A 65 -0.55 -2.61 11.00
CA VAL A 65 -1.55 -2.75 12.07
C VAL A 65 -1.04 -2.28 13.45
N ARG A 66 0.25 -1.95 13.54
CA ARG A 66 0.93 -1.38 14.73
C ARG A 66 1.29 0.10 14.54
N ASP A 67 0.66 0.77 13.58
CA ASP A 67 0.95 2.15 13.25
C ASP A 67 2.41 2.42 12.87
N PHE A 68 3.07 1.44 12.23
CA PHE A 68 4.46 1.55 11.77
C PHE A 68 5.44 1.85 12.91
N ALA A 69 5.14 1.33 14.11
CA ALA A 69 5.95 1.52 15.31
C ALA A 69 7.20 0.62 15.35
N GLY A 70 7.32 -0.32 14.40
CA GLY A 70 8.31 -1.38 14.42
C GLY A 70 7.80 -2.64 15.13
N PHE A 71 8.59 -3.69 15.04
CA PHE A 71 8.26 -5.00 15.57
C PHE A 71 9.49 -5.67 16.21
N ASN A 72 9.24 -6.66 17.06
CA ASN A 72 10.31 -7.45 17.66
C ASN A 72 11.05 -8.22 16.55
N ARG A 73 12.39 -8.23 16.57
CA ARG A 73 13.19 -8.96 15.56
C ARG A 73 12.86 -10.46 15.46
N ALA A 74 12.30 -11.06 16.50
CA ALA A 74 11.82 -12.44 16.48
C ALA A 74 10.77 -12.66 15.38
N ILE A 75 9.93 -11.67 15.10
CA ILE A 75 8.91 -11.74 14.03
C ILE A 75 9.56 -11.94 12.66
N ILE A 76 10.69 -11.29 12.38
CA ILE A 76 11.43 -11.52 11.11
C ILE A 76 11.85 -12.97 11.02
N LYS A 77 12.35 -13.56 12.11
CA LYS A 77 12.75 -14.96 12.14
C LYS A 77 11.55 -15.85 11.87
N ASP A 78 10.43 -15.63 12.56
CA ASP A 78 9.20 -16.42 12.38
C ASP A 78 8.73 -16.43 10.90
N TYR A 79 8.68 -15.27 10.24
CA TYR A 79 8.31 -15.17 8.83
C TYR A 79 9.36 -15.77 7.89
N THR A 80 10.65 -15.66 8.22
CA THR A 80 11.72 -16.25 7.42
C THR A 80 11.69 -17.77 7.51
N ASP A 81 11.51 -18.33 8.71
CA ASP A 81 11.50 -19.76 8.95
C ASP A 81 10.34 -20.45 8.22
N ILE A 82 9.21 -19.76 8.02
CA ILE A 82 8.06 -20.27 7.25
C ILE A 82 8.40 -20.51 5.77
N VAL A 83 9.29 -19.70 5.19
CA VAL A 83 9.61 -19.75 3.76
C VAL A 83 10.87 -20.56 3.46
N LEU A 84 11.63 -20.95 4.48
CA LEU A 84 12.84 -21.75 4.33
C LEU A 84 12.53 -23.24 4.13
N PRO A 85 13.40 -23.99 3.42
CA PRO A 85 13.28 -25.45 3.33
C PRO A 85 13.31 -26.12 4.71
N THR A 86 12.47 -27.15 4.89
CA THR A 86 12.23 -27.80 6.19
C THR A 86 13.33 -28.77 6.62
N ASP A 87 14.24 -29.12 5.72
CA ASP A 87 15.32 -30.10 5.91
C ASP A 87 16.70 -29.47 6.15
N LEU A 88 16.75 -28.14 6.33
CA LEU A 88 18.00 -27.42 6.62
C LEU A 88 18.54 -27.70 8.03
N ASP A 89 19.86 -27.70 8.16
CA ASP A 89 20.54 -27.75 9.45
C ASP A 89 20.21 -26.52 10.32
N SER A 90 20.06 -26.75 11.63
CA SER A 90 19.68 -25.71 12.59
C SER A 90 20.63 -24.49 12.61
N GLN A 91 21.94 -24.68 12.37
CA GLN A 91 22.89 -23.58 12.31
C GLN A 91 22.72 -22.76 11.03
N VAL A 92 22.38 -23.43 9.92
CA VAL A 92 22.11 -22.77 8.63
C VAL A 92 20.83 -21.94 8.74
N LEU A 93 19.77 -22.50 9.33
CA LEU A 93 18.52 -21.79 9.61
C LEU A 93 18.74 -20.53 10.44
N ASP A 94 19.40 -20.64 11.61
CA ASP A 94 19.61 -19.48 12.48
C ASP A 94 20.49 -18.41 11.81
N LYS A 95 21.46 -18.82 10.97
CA LYS A 95 22.27 -17.90 10.18
C LYS A 95 21.42 -17.14 9.16
N LEU A 96 20.58 -17.83 8.38
CA LEU A 96 19.73 -17.19 7.37
C LEU A 96 18.72 -16.22 8.01
N SER A 97 18.07 -16.64 9.10
CA SER A 97 17.10 -15.80 9.83
C SER A 97 17.79 -14.62 10.52
N THR A 98 19.04 -14.78 10.99
CA THR A 98 19.84 -13.66 11.49
C THR A 98 20.23 -12.68 10.39
N ASN A 99 20.58 -13.18 9.20
CA ASN A 99 20.94 -12.34 8.06
C ASN A 99 19.74 -11.50 7.57
N MET A 100 18.52 -12.06 7.61
CA MET A 100 17.28 -11.31 7.31
C MET A 100 17.07 -10.13 8.26
N VAL A 101 17.37 -10.27 9.54
CA VAL A 101 17.30 -9.17 10.53
C VAL A 101 18.36 -8.09 10.25
N GLN A 102 19.49 -8.45 9.63
CA GLN A 102 20.62 -7.56 9.36
C GLN A 102 20.51 -6.80 8.03
N LEU A 103 19.45 -7.02 7.24
CA LEU A 103 19.27 -6.32 5.97
C LEU A 103 19.31 -4.80 6.17
N ALA A 104 19.95 -4.10 5.23
CA ALA A 104 20.01 -2.63 5.20
C ALA A 104 18.63 -1.95 5.01
N LEU A 105 17.55 -2.74 4.97
CA LEU A 105 16.17 -2.32 5.01
C LEU A 105 15.66 -2.05 6.43
N PHE A 106 16.37 -2.50 7.46
CA PHE A 106 16.00 -2.33 8.86
C PHE A 106 16.95 -1.39 9.60
N ARG A 107 16.43 -0.77 10.66
CA ARG A 107 17.19 -0.01 11.66
C ARG A 107 16.66 -0.35 13.04
N GLU A 108 17.42 0.01 14.08
CA GLU A 108 16.96 -0.17 15.45
C GLU A 108 15.63 0.57 15.71
N GLY A 109 14.72 -0.13 16.39
CA GLY A 109 13.47 0.42 16.89
C GLY A 109 13.67 1.19 18.19
N ILE A 110 12.59 1.79 18.69
CA ILE A 110 12.62 2.58 19.95
C ILE A 110 12.81 1.66 21.16
N ALA A 111 12.17 0.49 21.14
CA ALA A 111 12.27 -0.50 22.22
C ALA A 111 13.42 -1.48 21.99
N THR A 112 14.08 -1.89 23.07
CA THR A 112 15.13 -2.91 23.02
C THR A 112 14.65 -4.17 22.31
N GLY A 113 15.48 -4.72 21.42
CA GLY A 113 15.16 -5.91 20.64
C GLY A 113 14.23 -5.68 19.45
N HIS A 114 13.65 -4.48 19.30
CA HIS A 114 12.80 -4.14 18.16
C HIS A 114 13.60 -3.56 17.00
N VAL A 115 13.05 -3.73 15.81
CA VAL A 115 13.52 -3.16 14.55
C VAL A 115 12.35 -2.48 13.86
N ARG A 116 12.66 -1.58 12.95
CA ARG A 116 11.69 -0.94 12.05
C ARG A 116 12.30 -0.79 10.68
N PHE A 117 11.48 -0.60 9.66
CA PHE A 117 12.01 -0.27 8.34
C PHE A 117 12.83 1.03 8.42
N ALA A 118 13.98 1.01 7.73
CA ALA A 118 14.89 2.13 7.66
C ALA A 118 14.29 3.30 6.88
N GLN A 119 13.39 2.99 5.95
CA GLN A 119 12.77 3.94 5.02
C GLN A 119 11.28 3.64 4.91
N GLU A 120 10.47 4.49 5.54
CA GLU A 120 8.99 4.36 5.59
C GLU A 120 8.38 4.27 4.19
N ILE A 121 8.90 5.02 3.21
CA ILE A 121 8.38 4.96 1.84
C ILE A 121 8.53 3.58 1.18
N LEU A 122 9.60 2.82 1.49
CA LEU A 122 9.79 1.45 0.98
C LEU A 122 8.84 0.47 1.69
N GLU A 123 8.59 0.68 2.98
CA GLU A 123 7.61 -0.09 3.75
C GLU A 123 6.19 0.09 3.21
N HIS A 124 5.78 1.35 2.97
CA HIS A 124 4.49 1.64 2.33
C HIS A 124 4.37 1.09 0.91
N TYR A 125 5.49 1.06 0.15
CA TYR A 125 5.55 0.41 -1.16
C TYR A 125 5.34 -1.11 -1.04
N LEU A 126 6.06 -1.77 -0.13
CA LEU A 126 5.92 -3.20 0.15
C LEU A 126 4.50 -3.57 0.59
N LEU A 127 3.87 -2.75 1.44
CA LEU A 127 2.47 -2.90 1.81
C LEU A 127 1.54 -2.81 0.58
N GLY A 128 1.83 -1.90 -0.36
CA GLY A 128 1.09 -1.80 -1.62
C GLY A 128 1.24 -3.04 -2.50
N GLU A 129 2.45 -3.60 -2.61
CA GLU A 129 2.69 -4.87 -3.32
C GLU A 129 1.92 -6.03 -2.66
N ARG A 130 1.94 -6.10 -1.33
CA ARG A 130 1.20 -7.11 -0.54
C ARG A 130 -0.30 -7.05 -0.83
N LEU A 131 -0.89 -5.86 -0.77
CA LEU A 131 -2.29 -5.65 -1.09
C LEU A 131 -2.60 -6.08 -2.52
N TYR A 132 -1.77 -5.70 -3.50
CA TYR A 132 -1.97 -6.12 -4.88
C TYR A 132 -1.84 -7.64 -5.04
N ARG A 133 -0.86 -8.28 -4.41
CA ARG A 133 -0.72 -9.75 -4.41
C ARG A 133 -1.99 -10.43 -3.87
N ASN A 134 -2.56 -9.95 -2.78
CA ASN A 134 -3.83 -10.45 -2.26
C ASN A 134 -4.99 -10.20 -3.22
N PHE A 135 -5.06 -9.02 -3.85
CA PHE A 135 -6.08 -8.70 -4.84
C PHE A 135 -6.09 -9.69 -6.02
N ARG A 136 -4.91 -10.17 -6.42
CA ARG A 136 -4.76 -11.18 -7.48
C ARG A 136 -5.05 -12.61 -7.03
N THR A 137 -4.85 -12.94 -5.75
CA THR A 137 -4.94 -14.33 -5.25
C THR A 137 -6.23 -14.65 -4.51
N SER A 138 -6.80 -13.71 -3.74
CA SER A 138 -7.99 -13.95 -2.91
C SER A 138 -8.71 -12.66 -2.53
N ASP A 139 -9.95 -12.52 -3.00
CA ASP A 139 -10.83 -11.38 -2.69
C ASP A 139 -11.04 -11.23 -1.19
N SER A 140 -11.19 -12.36 -0.49
CA SER A 140 -11.37 -12.37 0.96
C SER A 140 -10.10 -11.93 1.69
N ALA A 141 -8.91 -12.30 1.22
CA ALA A 141 -7.65 -11.84 1.81
C ALA A 141 -7.46 -10.35 1.56
N PHE A 142 -7.73 -9.88 0.34
CA PHE A 142 -7.65 -8.46 0.00
C PHE A 142 -8.62 -7.62 0.82
N LEU A 143 -9.91 -7.99 0.84
CA LEU A 143 -10.93 -7.24 1.56
C LEU A 143 -10.68 -7.22 3.07
N ARG A 144 -10.10 -8.29 3.64
CA ARG A 144 -9.67 -8.31 5.03
C ARG A 144 -8.54 -7.31 5.26
N GLU A 145 -7.43 -7.44 4.53
CA GLU A 145 -6.23 -6.64 4.76
C GLU A 145 -6.46 -5.15 4.46
N ILE A 146 -7.16 -4.82 3.38
CA ILE A 146 -7.50 -3.41 3.06
C ILE A 146 -8.51 -2.80 4.06
N SER A 147 -9.11 -3.61 4.93
CA SER A 147 -9.99 -3.12 6.01
C SER A 147 -9.26 -2.83 7.32
N ASP A 148 -8.00 -3.26 7.48
CA ASP A 148 -7.30 -3.20 8.78
C ASP A 148 -7.08 -1.75 9.25
N ARG A 149 -6.85 -0.82 8.32
CA ARG A 149 -6.74 0.61 8.61
C ARG A 149 -7.21 1.49 7.46
N ALA A 150 -7.59 2.73 7.76
CA ALA A 150 -7.71 3.75 6.73
C ALA A 150 -6.32 4.05 6.16
N ILE A 151 -6.18 4.01 4.83
CA ILE A 151 -4.92 4.27 4.12
C ILE A 151 -4.98 5.67 3.53
N PRO A 152 -4.20 6.64 4.03
CA PRO A 152 -4.17 7.99 3.48
C PRO A 152 -3.94 8.05 1.98
N ALA A 153 -4.58 9.02 1.32
CA ALA A 153 -4.56 9.15 -0.14
C ALA A 153 -3.17 9.51 -0.69
N ASP A 154 -2.33 10.14 0.11
CA ASP A 154 -0.97 10.55 -0.22
C ASP A 154 0.09 9.45 -0.01
N TRP A 155 -0.27 8.35 0.68
CA TRP A 155 0.64 7.22 0.84
C TRP A 155 0.87 6.50 -0.47
N VAL A 156 2.13 6.12 -0.71
CA VAL A 156 2.50 5.36 -1.91
C VAL A 156 1.82 3.99 -1.96
N THR A 157 1.37 3.45 -0.82
CA THR A 157 0.63 2.17 -0.74
C THR A 157 -0.50 2.07 -1.77
N LEU A 158 -1.40 3.06 -1.85
CA LEU A 158 -2.50 3.01 -2.83
C LEU A 158 -2.00 3.26 -4.26
N LYS A 159 -1.02 4.13 -4.45
CA LYS A 159 -0.41 4.39 -5.76
C LYS A 159 0.23 3.13 -6.35
N THR A 160 0.89 2.34 -5.51
CA THR A 160 1.49 1.05 -5.86
C THR A 160 0.44 0.05 -6.35
N VAL A 161 -0.72 -0.01 -5.68
CA VAL A 161 -1.86 -0.84 -6.13
C VAL A 161 -2.39 -0.31 -7.46
N ILE A 162 -2.70 0.99 -7.54
CA ILE A 162 -3.25 1.66 -8.74
C ILE A 162 -2.38 1.42 -9.97
N ALA A 163 -1.06 1.53 -9.85
CA ALA A 163 -0.12 1.35 -10.96
C ALA A 163 -0.18 -0.04 -11.62
N ARG A 164 -0.83 -1.02 -10.97
CA ARG A 164 -0.93 -2.41 -11.44
C ARG A 164 -2.35 -2.82 -11.82
N LEU A 165 -3.33 -1.93 -11.69
CA LEU A 165 -4.71 -2.23 -12.06
C LEU A 165 -4.91 -2.03 -13.55
N ASN A 166 -5.60 -2.97 -14.19
CA ASN A 166 -6.16 -2.80 -15.53
C ASN A 166 -7.65 -2.39 -15.47
N ASP A 167 -8.29 -2.24 -16.63
CA ASP A 167 -9.71 -1.84 -16.70
C ASP A 167 -10.65 -2.86 -16.06
N ASP A 168 -10.39 -4.15 -16.22
CA ASP A 168 -11.20 -5.21 -15.61
C ASP A 168 -11.11 -5.17 -14.08
N ASP A 169 -9.91 -4.90 -13.56
CA ASP A 169 -9.68 -4.72 -12.13
C ASP A 169 -10.46 -3.52 -11.59
N ILE A 170 -10.48 -2.39 -12.32
CA ILE A 170 -11.27 -1.20 -11.98
C ILE A 170 -12.77 -1.53 -11.97
N GLN A 171 -13.27 -2.24 -12.98
CA GLN A 171 -14.68 -2.67 -13.03
C GLN A 171 -15.03 -3.59 -11.86
N ARG A 172 -14.13 -4.49 -11.49
CA ARG A 172 -14.29 -5.39 -10.34
C ARG A 172 -14.39 -4.62 -9.02
N LEU A 173 -13.52 -3.63 -8.81
CA LEU A 173 -13.56 -2.76 -7.62
C LEU A 173 -14.87 -1.94 -7.57
N LEU A 174 -15.33 -1.40 -8.70
CA LEU A 174 -16.62 -0.70 -8.80
C LEU A 174 -17.79 -1.61 -8.41
N GLN A 175 -17.77 -2.87 -8.85
CA GLN A 175 -18.78 -3.86 -8.46
C GLN A 175 -18.76 -4.17 -6.96
N TRP A 176 -17.58 -4.22 -6.33
CA TRP A 176 -17.49 -4.42 -4.89
C TRP A 176 -18.07 -3.27 -4.06
N LEU A 177 -17.97 -2.03 -4.53
CA LEU A 177 -18.62 -0.90 -3.83
C LEU A 177 -20.16 -0.96 -3.88
N GLN A 178 -20.75 -1.83 -4.69
CA GLN A 178 -22.20 -2.10 -4.69
C GLN A 178 -22.60 -3.15 -3.65
N ARG A 179 -21.64 -3.86 -3.06
CA ARG A 179 -21.91 -4.93 -2.11
C ARG A 179 -22.31 -4.35 -0.74
N PRO A 180 -23.39 -4.83 -0.12
CA PRO A 180 -23.81 -4.35 1.19
C PRO A 180 -22.88 -4.81 2.32
N ASP A 181 -22.18 -5.94 2.15
CA ASP A 181 -21.35 -6.59 3.17
C ASP A 181 -19.92 -6.03 3.27
N ILE A 182 -19.54 -5.08 2.41
CA ILE A 182 -18.22 -4.48 2.44
C ILE A 182 -18.04 -3.60 3.69
N LEU A 183 -17.00 -3.90 4.47
CA LEU A 183 -16.63 -3.14 5.66
C LEU A 183 -16.36 -1.67 5.29
N ASN A 184 -16.67 -0.76 6.23
CA ASN A 184 -16.53 0.68 5.98
C ASN A 184 -15.12 1.08 5.56
N THR A 185 -14.09 0.54 6.22
CA THR A 185 -12.69 0.83 5.92
C THR A 185 -12.29 0.35 4.52
N ALA A 186 -12.66 -0.88 4.13
CA ALA A 186 -12.44 -1.36 2.77
C ALA A 186 -13.18 -0.50 1.74
N PHE A 187 -14.45 -0.17 1.97
CA PHE A 187 -15.22 0.71 1.09
C PHE A 187 -14.50 2.04 0.86
N ARG A 188 -14.07 2.69 1.95
CA ARG A 188 -13.36 3.98 1.92
C ARG A 188 -12.04 3.89 1.16
N ASN A 189 -11.25 2.85 1.41
CA ASN A 189 -9.95 2.66 0.75
C ASN A 189 -10.11 2.32 -0.74
N ILE A 190 -11.06 1.46 -1.10
CA ILE A 190 -11.37 1.13 -2.50
C ILE A 190 -11.94 2.35 -3.22
N LEU A 191 -12.79 3.15 -2.58
CA LEU A 191 -13.28 4.40 -3.14
C LEU A 191 -12.13 5.37 -3.42
N GLN A 192 -11.14 5.46 -2.53
CA GLN A 192 -9.95 6.27 -2.79
C GLN A 192 -9.12 5.76 -3.97
N ILE A 193 -8.93 4.45 -4.10
CA ILE A 193 -8.26 3.84 -5.26
C ILE A 193 -8.98 4.25 -6.54
N LEU A 194 -10.29 4.03 -6.59
CA LEU A 194 -11.12 4.34 -7.76
C LEU A 194 -11.12 5.84 -8.08
N ALA A 195 -11.20 6.71 -7.07
CA ALA A 195 -11.17 8.16 -7.25
C ALA A 195 -9.89 8.67 -7.95
N PHE A 196 -8.81 7.88 -7.94
CA PHE A 196 -7.56 8.21 -8.63
C PHE A 196 -7.35 7.52 -9.97
N CYS A 197 -8.07 6.42 -10.26
CA CYS A 197 -7.78 5.60 -11.43
C CYS A 197 -8.94 5.40 -12.41
N VAL A 198 -10.17 5.80 -12.06
CA VAL A 198 -11.28 5.72 -13.02
C VAL A 198 -11.00 6.61 -14.23
N ARG A 199 -11.26 6.07 -15.43
CA ARG A 199 -11.05 6.78 -16.70
C ARG A 199 -12.25 7.61 -17.13
N ASP A 200 -13.45 7.10 -16.85
CA ASP A 200 -14.69 7.85 -17.01
C ASP A 200 -14.92 8.67 -15.73
N PRO A 201 -14.90 10.02 -15.80
CA PRO A 201 -15.15 10.87 -14.64
C PRO A 201 -16.49 10.60 -13.95
N ALA A 202 -17.48 10.07 -14.68
CA ALA A 202 -18.82 9.78 -14.15
C ALA A 202 -18.95 8.37 -13.54
N ALA A 203 -17.89 7.55 -13.57
CA ALA A 203 -17.94 6.15 -13.10
C ALA A 203 -18.41 6.02 -11.65
N LEU A 204 -18.11 7.01 -10.81
CA LEU A 204 -18.47 6.99 -9.38
C LEU A 204 -19.90 7.44 -9.08
N ARG A 205 -20.66 7.99 -10.04
CA ARG A 205 -22.07 8.40 -9.82
C ARG A 205 -22.96 7.26 -9.35
N ARG A 206 -22.59 6.01 -9.67
CA ARG A 206 -23.33 4.79 -9.32
C ARG A 206 -22.94 4.22 -7.95
N VAL A 207 -21.92 4.76 -7.29
CA VAL A 207 -21.52 4.33 -5.95
C VAL A 207 -22.53 4.85 -4.93
N VAL A 208 -22.85 4.04 -3.92
CA VAL A 208 -23.81 4.38 -2.86
C VAL A 208 -23.08 4.52 -1.53
N PRO A 209 -22.54 5.72 -1.20
CA PRO A 209 -21.79 5.92 0.02
C PRO A 209 -22.67 6.26 1.24
N GLU A 210 -23.98 6.47 1.08
CA GLU A 210 -24.88 6.95 2.14
C GLU A 210 -24.65 6.26 3.49
N GLY A 211 -24.53 7.05 4.56
CA GLY A 211 -24.33 6.57 5.93
C GLY A 211 -22.94 6.02 6.25
N ARG A 212 -22.00 5.98 5.29
CA ARG A 212 -20.62 5.51 5.50
C ARG A 212 -19.70 6.64 5.91
N SER A 213 -18.61 6.32 6.61
CA SER A 213 -17.49 7.25 6.76
C SER A 213 -16.53 7.07 5.59
N ILE A 214 -16.37 8.13 4.80
CA ILE A 214 -15.39 8.20 3.71
C ILE A 214 -14.35 9.29 4.01
N SER A 215 -14.01 9.42 5.30
CA SER A 215 -13.11 10.46 5.78
C SER A 215 -11.74 10.42 5.08
N GLY A 216 -11.22 11.61 4.81
CA GLY A 216 -9.95 11.82 4.12
C GLY A 216 -9.92 11.35 2.65
N VAL A 217 -11.05 11.00 2.04
CA VAL A 217 -11.07 10.68 0.60
C VAL A 217 -10.89 11.96 -0.23
N LYS A 218 -10.04 11.87 -1.25
CA LYS A 218 -9.76 12.94 -2.20
C LYS A 218 -10.33 12.59 -3.57
N PHE A 219 -11.29 13.38 -4.02
CA PHE A 219 -11.84 13.33 -5.37
C PHE A 219 -11.22 14.45 -6.21
N ARG A 220 -10.73 14.12 -7.40
CA ARG A 220 -10.12 15.11 -8.32
C ARG A 220 -10.69 14.99 -9.71
N GLN A 221 -11.20 16.09 -10.26
CA GLN A 221 -11.69 16.17 -11.65
C GLN A 221 -12.75 15.11 -11.98
N LEU A 222 -13.52 14.68 -10.98
CA LEU A 222 -14.59 13.69 -11.14
C LEU A 222 -15.94 14.34 -11.36
N ASP A 223 -16.78 13.63 -12.08
CA ASP A 223 -18.18 13.96 -12.23
C ASP A 223 -19.00 13.18 -11.20
N LEU A 224 -19.40 13.90 -10.15
CA LEU A 224 -20.14 13.37 -9.01
C LEU A 224 -21.59 13.89 -8.98
N GLN A 225 -22.12 14.37 -10.11
CA GLN A 225 -23.48 14.90 -10.16
C GLN A 225 -24.50 13.86 -9.69
N GLY A 226 -25.46 14.31 -8.88
CA GLY A 226 -26.56 13.48 -8.37
C GLY A 226 -26.15 12.41 -7.35
N ILE A 227 -24.87 12.24 -7.02
CA ILE A 227 -24.45 11.29 -5.98
C ILE A 227 -25.02 11.71 -4.63
N SER A 228 -25.32 10.73 -3.78
CA SER A 228 -25.84 10.98 -2.44
C SER A 228 -24.82 10.64 -1.36
N PHE A 229 -24.33 11.68 -0.68
CA PHE A 229 -23.51 11.60 0.53
C PHE A 229 -24.34 11.80 1.80
N ARG A 230 -25.65 11.51 1.75
CA ARG A 230 -26.53 11.65 2.91
C ARG A 230 -26.01 10.85 4.09
N ARG A 231 -25.99 11.48 5.26
CA ARG A 231 -25.53 10.89 6.52
C ARG A 231 -24.09 10.36 6.49
N CYS A 232 -23.30 10.70 5.48
CA CYS A 232 -21.90 10.30 5.42
C CYS A 232 -21.07 11.12 6.42
N ASP A 233 -20.01 10.51 6.93
CA ASP A 233 -18.92 11.27 7.52
C ASP A 233 -17.91 11.63 6.41
N LEU A 234 -17.87 12.92 6.08
CA LEU A 234 -17.00 13.53 5.08
C LEU A 234 -15.85 14.32 5.72
N THR A 235 -15.50 13.99 6.97
CA THR A 235 -14.39 14.65 7.66
C THR A 235 -13.11 14.55 6.82
N ASP A 236 -12.42 15.68 6.61
CA ASP A 236 -11.20 15.78 5.78
C ASP A 236 -11.36 15.38 4.30
N VAL A 237 -12.58 15.29 3.77
CA VAL A 237 -12.80 15.01 2.34
C VAL A 237 -12.47 16.23 1.48
N GLU A 238 -11.80 16.01 0.36
CA GLU A 238 -11.48 17.04 -0.63
C GLU A 238 -12.23 16.75 -1.94
N PHE A 239 -12.99 17.74 -2.42
CA PHE A 239 -13.59 17.76 -3.75
C PHE A 239 -12.86 18.80 -4.60
N ASP A 240 -11.89 18.35 -5.40
CA ASP A 240 -11.01 19.19 -6.19
C ASP A 240 -11.40 19.16 -7.68
N GLU A 241 -11.88 20.28 -8.20
CA GLU A 241 -12.38 20.40 -9.58
C GLU A 241 -13.50 19.39 -9.93
N CYS A 242 -14.29 18.98 -8.94
CA CYS A 242 -15.40 18.04 -9.12
C CYS A 242 -16.69 18.72 -9.57
N GLN A 243 -17.48 18.04 -10.41
CA GLN A 243 -18.86 18.42 -10.72
C GLN A 243 -19.79 17.87 -9.65
N LEU A 244 -20.50 18.75 -8.94
CA LEU A 244 -21.33 18.41 -7.76
C LEU A 244 -22.79 18.86 -7.90
N GLN A 245 -23.26 19.12 -9.13
CA GLN A 245 -24.66 19.48 -9.37
C GLN A 245 -25.57 18.36 -8.88
N ASP A 246 -26.65 18.73 -8.18
CA ASP A 246 -27.62 17.79 -7.58
C ASP A 246 -27.04 16.79 -6.56
N THR A 247 -25.79 16.97 -6.11
CA THR A 247 -25.19 16.16 -5.05
C THR A 247 -25.89 16.42 -3.70
N LYS A 248 -26.16 15.36 -2.95
CA LYS A 248 -26.94 15.39 -1.70
C LYS A 248 -26.04 15.24 -0.49
N PHE A 249 -26.10 16.19 0.44
CA PHE A 249 -25.30 16.23 1.68
C PHE A 249 -26.15 16.22 2.97
N GLU A 250 -27.45 15.92 2.89
CA GLU A 250 -28.33 16.03 4.05
C GLU A 250 -27.89 15.09 5.19
N GLY A 251 -27.65 15.68 6.36
CA GLY A 251 -27.18 14.95 7.53
C GLY A 251 -25.72 14.50 7.47
N ALA A 252 -24.94 14.90 6.46
CA ALA A 252 -23.52 14.61 6.39
C ALA A 252 -22.71 15.42 7.42
N ILE A 253 -21.61 14.84 7.91
CA ILE A 253 -20.61 15.54 8.73
C ILE A 253 -19.56 16.13 7.79
N LEU A 254 -19.40 17.46 7.79
CA LEU A 254 -18.53 18.21 6.86
C LEU A 254 -17.29 18.83 7.54
N ASN A 255 -16.73 18.18 8.56
CA ASN A 255 -15.62 18.74 9.33
C ASN A 255 -14.33 18.77 8.49
N ARG A 256 -13.74 19.95 8.27
CA ARG A 256 -12.54 20.10 7.42
C ARG A 256 -12.73 19.55 5.99
N THR A 257 -13.97 19.46 5.53
CA THR A 257 -14.27 19.16 4.12
C THR A 257 -13.93 20.38 3.28
N ALA A 258 -13.23 20.19 2.17
CA ALA A 258 -12.82 21.25 1.26
C ALA A 258 -13.43 21.07 -0.14
N PHE A 259 -13.84 22.19 -0.73
CA PHE A 259 -14.33 22.26 -2.11
C PHE A 259 -13.45 23.24 -2.88
N PHE A 260 -12.65 22.73 -3.82
CA PHE A 260 -11.81 23.54 -4.70
C PHE A 260 -12.52 23.65 -6.06
N LEU A 261 -13.32 24.70 -6.22
CA LEU A 261 -14.08 24.96 -7.44
C LEU A 261 -13.24 25.80 -8.41
N ARG A 262 -13.39 25.54 -9.71
CA ARG A 262 -12.93 26.44 -10.78
C ARG A 262 -14.01 27.46 -11.14
#